data_AF-A0A527YST4-F1
#
_entry.id   AF-A0A527YST4-F1
#
_cell.length_a   1.000
_cell.length_b   1.000
_cell.length_c   1.000
_cell.angle_alpha   90.00
_cell.angle_beta   90.00
_cell.angle_gamma   90.00
#
_symmetry.space_group_name_H-M   'P 1'
#
loop_
_entity.id
_entity.type
_entity.pdbx_description
1 polymer ?
#
loop_
_entity_poly.entity_id
_entity_poly.type
_entity_poly.pdbx_seq_one_letter_code
_entity_poly.pdbx_strand_id
1 'polypeptide(L)' 'PSMLCVEDYIDALLWAKSIGGLDALIARADANASTIDGFVDKSAWLGHLATDPATRSNTSVCLSFTDPDVAALD' A
#
# COMPACT_ATOMS: atom_id res chain seq x y z
N PRO A 1 26.10 14.71 -6.73
CA PRO A 1 24.74 14.67 -7.32
C PRO A 1 24.67 13.74 -8.54
N SER A 2 23.81 12.72 -8.48
CA SER A 2 23.61 11.80 -9.61
C SER A 2 22.60 12.42 -10.59
N MET A 3 23.02 12.66 -11.83
CA MET A 3 22.12 13.15 -12.88
C MET A 3 21.04 12.12 -13.26
N LEU A 4 21.29 10.83 -13.01
CA LEU A 4 20.31 9.76 -13.28
C LEU A 4 19.13 9.80 -12.31
N CYS A 5 19.38 10.01 -11.01
CA CYS A 5 18.30 10.11 -10.03
C CYS A 5 17.36 11.31 -10.29
N VAL A 6 17.88 12.37 -10.94
CA VAL A 6 17.07 13.53 -11.35
C VAL A 6 16.17 13.15 -12.52
N GLU A 7 16.71 12.46 -13.52
CA GLU A 7 15.94 11.99 -14.68
C GLU A 7 14.83 11.01 -14.25
N ASP A 8 15.13 10.05 -13.36
CA ASP A 8 14.15 9.10 -12.82
C ASP A 8 12.95 9.82 -12.18
N TYR A 9 13.21 10.91 -11.44
CA TYR A 9 12.17 11.66 -10.77
C TYR A 9 11.37 12.53 -11.74
N ILE A 10 12.02 13.09 -12.77
CA ILE A 10 11.33 13.85 -13.82
C ILE A 10 10.39 12.93 -14.60
N ASP A 11 10.84 11.74 -14.99
CA ASP A 11 10.00 10.74 -15.67
C ASP A 11 8.80 10.35 -14.81
N ALA A 12 9.01 10.06 -13.52
CA ALA A 12 7.94 9.75 -12.58
C ALA A 12 6.92 10.90 -12.44
N LEU A 13 7.38 12.16 -12.40
CA LEU A 13 6.51 13.34 -12.32
C LEU A 13 5.74 13.58 -13.64
N LEU A 14 6.36 13.34 -14.80
CA LEU A 14 5.70 13.43 -16.09
C LEU A 14 4.61 12.35 -16.22
N TRP A 15 4.90 11.12 -15.80
CA TRP A 15 3.91 10.05 -15.71
C TRP A 15 2.77 10.43 -14.77
N ALA A 16 3.06 10.86 -13.55
CA ALA A 16 2.05 11.30 -12.58
C ALA A 16 1.14 12.38 -13.17
N LYS A 17 1.71 13.38 -13.85
CA LYS A 17 0.95 14.43 -14.54
C LYS A 17 0.05 13.85 -15.63
N SER A 18 0.55 12.90 -16.42
CA SER A 18 -0.19 12.30 -17.54
C SER A 18 -1.44 11.52 -17.11
N ILE A 19 -1.44 10.95 -15.89
CA ILE A 19 -2.57 10.17 -15.36
C ILE A 19 -3.60 11.02 -14.58
N GLY A 20 -3.36 12.32 -14.40
CA GLY A 20 -4.24 13.21 -13.65
C GLY A 20 -3.62 13.87 -12.41
N GLY A 21 -2.31 13.73 -12.20
CA GLY A 21 -1.58 14.41 -11.12
C GLY A 21 -1.79 13.79 -9.74
N LEU A 22 -1.69 14.62 -8.71
CA LEU A 22 -1.74 14.19 -7.30
C LEU A 22 -3.02 13.43 -6.96
N ASP A 23 -4.18 13.93 -7.39
CA ASP A 23 -5.47 13.30 -7.09
C ASP A 23 -5.56 11.88 -7.69
N ALA A 24 -5.03 11.69 -8.90
CA ALA A 24 -4.96 10.38 -9.53
C ALA A 24 -3.99 9.42 -8.80
N LEU A 25 -2.88 9.94 -8.27
CA LEU A 25 -1.94 9.14 -7.46
C LEU A 25 -2.57 8.70 -6.13
N ILE A 26 -3.28 9.61 -5.44
CA ILE A 26 -4.01 9.30 -4.20
C ILE A 26 -5.08 8.25 -4.48
N ALA A 27 -5.93 8.48 -5.49
CA ALA A 27 -6.98 7.53 -5.87
C ALA A 27 -6.42 6.15 -6.22
N ARG A 28 -5.23 6.09 -6.85
CA ARG A 28 -4.55 4.83 -7.15
C ARG A 28 -4.07 4.12 -5.87
N ALA A 29 -3.50 4.85 -4.93
CA ALA A 29 -3.08 4.28 -3.64
C ALA A 29 -4.28 3.76 -2.84
N ASP A 30 -5.37 4.53 -2.79
CA ASP A 30 -6.62 4.14 -2.12
C ASP A 30 -7.24 2.89 -2.76
N ALA A 31 -7.29 2.82 -4.10
CA ALA A 31 -7.82 1.66 -4.81
C ALA A 31 -6.98 0.39 -4.56
N ASN A 32 -5.64 0.53 -4.52
CA ASN A 32 -4.75 -0.58 -4.20
C ASN A 32 -4.96 -1.06 -2.76
N ALA A 33 -5.00 -0.15 -1.78
CA ALA A 33 -5.24 -0.47 -0.39
C ALA A 33 -6.59 -1.16 -0.19
N SER A 34 -7.67 -0.62 -0.79
CA SER A 34 -9.00 -1.22 -0.75
C SER A 34 -9.06 -2.63 -1.35
N THR A 35 -8.26 -2.89 -2.40
CA THR A 35 -8.13 -4.24 -2.97
C THR A 35 -7.50 -5.21 -1.98
N ILE A 36 -6.48 -4.78 -1.24
CA ILE A 36 -5.82 -5.57 -0.20
C ILE A 36 -6.76 -5.77 0.98
N ASP A 37 -7.45 -4.72 1.44
CA ASP A 37 -8.44 -4.80 2.52
C ASP A 37 -9.52 -5.84 2.18
N GLY A 38 -10.06 -5.79 0.96
CA GLY A 38 -11.05 -6.75 0.48
C GLY A 38 -10.52 -8.19 0.34
N PHE A 39 -9.21 -8.39 0.26
CA PHE A 39 -8.57 -9.70 0.34
C PHE A 39 -8.41 -10.16 1.78
N VAL A 40 -7.96 -9.28 2.68
CA VAL A 40 -7.83 -9.53 4.13
C VAL A 40 -9.19 -9.93 4.72
N ASP A 41 -10.25 -9.17 4.41
CA ASP A 41 -11.62 -9.42 4.89
C ASP A 41 -12.19 -10.79 4.50
N LYS A 42 -11.69 -11.38 3.40
CA LYS A 42 -12.10 -12.70 2.91
C LYS A 42 -11.19 -13.83 3.39
N SER A 43 -10.07 -13.49 4.01
CA SER A 43 -9.09 -14.44 4.50
C SER A 43 -9.37 -14.82 5.95
N ALA A 44 -9.09 -16.07 6.32
CA ALA A 44 -9.18 -16.51 7.72
C ALA A 44 -7.85 -16.38 8.49
N TRP A 45 -6.77 -16.02 7.78
CA TRP A 45 -5.39 -16.14 8.27
C TRP A 45 -4.57 -14.85 8.13
N LEU A 46 -5.13 -13.77 7.59
CA LEU A 46 -4.50 -12.44 7.57
C LEU A 46 -5.30 -11.43 8.38
N GLY A 47 -4.57 -10.52 9.00
CA GLY A 47 -5.07 -9.27 9.55
C GLY A 47 -4.15 -8.11 9.20
N HIS A 48 -4.61 -6.88 9.44
CA HIS A 48 -3.74 -5.71 9.38
C HIS A 48 -2.84 -5.66 10.61
N LEU A 49 -1.56 -5.35 10.40
CA LEU A 49 -0.60 -5.14 11.50
C LEU A 49 -1.02 -3.95 12.37
N ALA A 50 -1.44 -2.85 11.73
CA ALA A 50 -2.04 -1.72 12.42
C ALA A 50 -3.50 -2.04 12.77
N THR A 51 -3.75 -2.26 14.06
CA THR A 51 -5.06 -2.66 14.58
C THR A 51 -6.10 -1.56 14.44
N ASP A 52 -5.74 -0.30 14.73
CA ASP A 52 -6.59 0.87 14.50
C ASP A 52 -6.65 1.20 13.00
N PRO A 53 -7.84 1.09 12.36
CA PRO A 53 -8.03 1.42 10.96
C PRO A 53 -7.56 2.83 10.57
N ALA A 54 -7.70 3.81 11.47
CA ALA A 54 -7.31 5.19 11.20
C ALA A 54 -5.78 5.38 11.04
N THR A 55 -4.99 4.40 11.47
CA THR A 55 -3.52 4.43 11.39
C THR A 55 -2.94 3.58 10.26
N ARG A 56 -3.79 2.91 9.48
CA ARG A 56 -3.35 2.07 8.35
C ARG A 56 -2.86 2.95 7.20
N SER A 57 -1.68 2.64 6.66
CA SER A 57 -1.15 3.34 5.49
C SER A 57 -1.64 2.69 4.19
N ASN A 58 -2.23 3.48 3.31
CA ASN A 58 -2.60 3.08 1.95
C ASN A 58 -1.40 2.97 0.98
N THR A 59 -0.25 3.55 1.35
CA THR A 59 0.99 3.54 0.55
C THR A 59 2.02 2.55 1.09
N SER A 60 1.77 1.98 2.27
CA SER A 60 2.61 0.97 2.91
C SER A 60 1.75 0.03 3.76
N VAL A 61 0.94 -0.80 3.09
CA VAL A 61 0.03 -1.72 3.78
C VAL A 61 0.83 -2.83 4.47
N CYS A 62 0.74 -2.89 5.80
CA CYS A 62 1.38 -3.93 6.60
C CYS A 62 0.34 -4.92 7.11
N LEU A 63 0.62 -6.21 6.93
CA LEU A 63 -0.24 -7.33 7.33
C LEU A 63 0.47 -8.24 8.33
N SER A 64 -0.31 -9.01 9.07
CA SER A 64 0.14 -10.03 10.01
C SER A 64 -0.59 -11.34 9.74
N PHE A 65 0.08 -12.45 9.97
CA PHE A 65 -0.56 -13.76 10.02
C PHE A 65 -1.35 -13.88 11.33
N THR A 66 -2.63 -14.22 11.23
CA THR A 66 -3.54 -14.39 12.37
C THR A 66 -3.98 -15.85 12.56
N ASP A 67 -3.48 -16.75 11.72
CA ASP A 67 -3.72 -18.18 11.87
C ASP A 67 -3.18 -18.65 13.24
N PRO A 68 -4.00 -19.32 14.08
CA PRO A 68 -3.57 -19.75 15.41
C PRO A 68 -2.34 -20.64 15.42
N ASP A 69 -2.19 -21.52 14.42
CA ASP A 69 -1.06 -22.44 14.35
C ASP A 69 0.23 -21.68 14.01
N VAL A 70 0.15 -20.64 13.18
CA VAL A 70 1.29 -19.77 12.84
C VAL A 70 1.63 -18.83 14.00
N ALA A 71 0.62 -18.25 14.63
CA ALA A 71 0.80 -17.35 15.78
C ALA A 71 1.41 -18.07 17.00
N ALA A 72 1.31 -19.40 17.07
CA ALA A 72 1.89 -20.22 18.13
C ALA A 72 3.35 -20.65 17.86
N LEU A 73 3.95 -20.29 16.71
CA LEU A 73 5.33 -20.66 16.35
C LEU A 73 6.42 -19.78 17.00
N ASP A 74 6.04 -18.75 17.75
CA ASP A 74 6.95 -17.85 18.47
C ASP A 74 7.65 -18.52 19.67
#